data_AF-A0A7S1IR35-F1
#
_entry.id   AF-A0A7S1IR35-F1
#
_cell.length_a   1.000
_cell.length_b   1.000
_cell.length_c   1.000
_cell.angle_alpha   90.00
_cell.angle_beta   90.00
_cell.angle_gamma   90.00
#
_symmetry.space_group_name_H-M   'P 1'
#
loop_
_entity.id
_entity.type
_entity.pdbx_description
1 polymer ?
#
loop_
_entity_poly.entity_id
_entity_poly.type
_entity_poly.pdbx_seq_one_letter_code
_entity_poly.pdbx_strand_id
1 'polypeptide(L)'
;VNPVVVANAPKDCRRGNGIHFDGYLSPSAGLKFEDVPTGINGIRAIPTAGLIQILLFFALVELAWMPASKYDGDYGVGYFGNDIADPDEKARKLNVELNNGRAAMMGIMGNMVAEVLTGQTMAEQYAAGHISPFGDGQGVF
;
A
#
# COMPACT_ATOMS: atom_id res chain seq x y z
N VAL A 1 5.47 16.24 -13.32
CA VAL A 1 6.22 15.93 -12.08
C VAL A 1 7.39 16.89 -11.98
N ASN A 2 7.34 17.85 -11.08
CA ASN A 2 8.43 18.82 -10.91
C ASN A 2 9.58 18.12 -10.16
N PRO A 3 10.66 17.72 -10.83
CA PRO A 3 11.71 16.88 -10.23
C PRO A 3 12.52 17.63 -9.15
N VAL A 4 12.33 18.94 -9.02
CA VAL A 4 13.08 19.81 -8.12
C VAL A 4 12.66 19.68 -6.65
N VAL A 5 11.41 19.33 -6.35
CA VAL A 5 10.93 19.20 -4.96
C VAL A 5 11.35 17.84 -4.36
N VAL A 6 11.25 16.77 -5.16
CA VAL A 6 11.61 15.39 -4.77
C VAL A 6 13.12 15.22 -4.48
N ALA A 7 13.96 16.04 -5.12
CA ALA A 7 15.42 15.97 -4.98
C ALA A 7 15.96 16.61 -3.70
N ASN A 8 15.22 17.54 -3.07
CA ASN A 8 15.75 18.41 -2.01
C ASN A 8 15.24 18.07 -0.59
N ALA A 9 14.31 17.12 -0.44
CA ALA A 9 13.83 16.67 0.86
C ALA A 9 14.80 15.64 1.49
N PRO A 10 15.21 15.80 2.78
CA PRO A 10 16.08 14.83 3.45
C PRO A 10 15.46 13.43 3.36
N LYS A 11 16.29 12.38 3.16
CA LYS A 11 15.81 11.00 2.96
C LYS A 11 14.84 10.53 4.05
N ASP A 12 14.97 11.08 5.26
CA ASP A 12 14.06 10.91 6.40
C ASP A 12 12.60 11.21 6.07
N CYS A 13 12.26 12.45 5.69
CA CYS A 13 10.88 12.89 5.52
C CYS A 13 10.18 12.31 4.28
N ARG A 14 10.93 11.64 3.39
CA ARG A 14 10.38 10.93 2.22
C ARG A 14 9.84 9.54 2.56
N ARG A 15 10.08 9.04 3.79
CA ARG A 15 9.89 7.63 4.16
C ARG A 15 8.78 7.48 5.19
N GLY A 16 7.51 7.62 4.82
CA GLY A 16 6.35 7.13 5.62
C GLY A 16 6.54 7.11 7.15
N ASN A 17 6.34 5.93 7.75
CA ASN A 17 6.67 5.65 9.17
C ASN A 17 8.12 5.18 9.37
N GLY A 18 8.96 5.18 8.33
CA GLY A 18 10.35 4.72 8.37
C GLY A 18 10.55 3.21 8.54
N ILE A 19 9.49 2.40 8.52
CA ILE A 19 9.57 0.94 8.74
C ILE A 19 9.93 0.24 7.42
N HIS A 20 11.11 -0.38 7.39
CA HIS A 20 11.60 -1.18 6.27
C HIS A 20 12.48 -2.32 6.79
N PHE A 21 12.70 -3.34 5.96
CA PHE A 21 13.67 -4.39 6.29
C PHE A 21 15.08 -3.86 6.12
N ASP A 22 15.94 -4.10 7.11
CA ASP A 22 17.36 -3.76 7.01
C ASP A 22 18.05 -4.74 6.05
N GLY A 23 18.51 -4.24 4.90
CA GLY A 23 19.28 -5.05 3.94
C GLY A 23 19.06 -4.72 2.47
N TYR A 24 19.53 -5.64 1.62
CA TYR A 24 19.41 -5.53 0.17
C TYR A 24 18.15 -6.23 -0.33
N LEU A 25 17.32 -5.50 -1.11
CA LEU A 25 16.22 -6.08 -1.86
C LEU A 25 16.76 -6.93 -3.02
N SER A 26 17.82 -6.46 -3.68
CA SER A 26 18.48 -7.19 -4.76
C SER A 26 19.99 -7.00 -4.67
N PRO A 27 20.75 -8.05 -4.26
CA PRO A 27 22.20 -8.00 -4.21
C PRO A 27 22.84 -7.77 -5.59
N SER A 28 22.22 -8.29 -6.65
CA SER A 28 22.69 -8.15 -8.03
C SER A 28 22.49 -6.75 -8.60
N ALA A 29 21.44 -6.04 -8.16
CA ALA A 29 21.20 -4.64 -8.53
C ALA A 29 21.77 -3.64 -7.52
N GLY A 30 22.37 -4.10 -6.42
CA GLY A 30 22.86 -3.25 -5.32
C GLY A 30 21.77 -2.40 -4.65
N LEU A 31 20.50 -2.81 -4.77
CA LEU A 31 19.34 -2.03 -4.35
C LEU A 31 18.90 -2.44 -2.95
N LYS A 32 18.83 -1.48 -2.03
CA LYS A 32 18.36 -1.70 -0.66
C LYS A 32 16.89 -1.38 -0.49
N PHE A 33 16.28 -1.94 0.54
CA PHE A 33 14.90 -1.58 0.90
C PHE A 33 14.77 -0.09 1.27
N GLU A 34 15.85 0.53 1.77
CA GLU A 34 15.89 1.98 2.04
C GLU A 34 15.86 2.86 0.79
N ASP A 35 16.26 2.33 -0.37
CA ASP A 35 16.35 3.08 -1.63
C ASP A 35 15.03 3.04 -2.42
N VAL A 36 14.06 2.22 -2.00
CA VAL A 36 12.74 2.13 -2.63
C VAL A 36 11.87 3.31 -2.16
N PRO A 37 11.35 4.15 -3.07
CA PRO A 37 10.49 5.26 -2.69
C PRO A 37 9.16 4.75 -2.13
N THR A 38 8.62 5.41 -1.10
CA THR A 38 7.26 5.16 -0.63
C THR A 38 6.24 5.83 -1.55
N GLY A 39 5.03 5.27 -1.63
CA GLY A 39 3.96 5.78 -2.49
C GLY A 39 3.91 5.09 -3.86
N ILE A 40 3.22 5.69 -4.82
CA ILE A 40 2.88 5.06 -6.12
C ILE A 40 4.09 4.60 -6.95
N ASN A 41 5.26 5.22 -6.74
CA ASN A 41 6.48 4.86 -7.47
C ASN A 41 7.23 3.66 -6.89
N GLY A 42 6.84 3.15 -5.71
CA GLY A 42 7.52 2.03 -5.06
C GLY A 42 7.54 0.76 -5.93
N ILE A 43 6.41 0.40 -6.54
CA ILE A 43 6.30 -0.78 -7.42
C ILE A 43 7.22 -0.65 -8.65
N ARG A 44 7.44 0.58 -9.15
CA ARG A 44 8.29 0.84 -10.33
C ARG A 44 9.78 0.72 -10.03
N ALA A 45 10.19 0.85 -8.77
CA ALA A 45 11.57 0.68 -8.35
C ALA A 45 11.96 -0.79 -8.15
N ILE A 46 10.99 -1.71 -8.10
CA ILE A 46 11.24 -3.14 -7.93
C ILE A 46 11.76 -3.71 -9.26
N PRO A 47 12.87 -4.49 -9.24
CA PRO A 47 13.34 -5.18 -10.44
C PRO A 47 12.27 -6.10 -11.04
N THR A 48 12.18 -6.16 -12.37
CA THR A 48 11.17 -6.96 -13.09
C THR A 48 11.17 -8.44 -12.67
N ALA A 49 12.34 -9.01 -12.38
CA ALA A 49 12.45 -10.38 -11.88
C ALA A 49 11.70 -10.58 -10.55
N GLY A 50 11.76 -9.60 -9.64
CA GLY A 50 11.02 -9.63 -8.38
C GLY A 50 9.51 -9.48 -8.59
N LEU A 51 9.08 -8.63 -9.53
CA LEU A 51 7.66 -8.51 -9.88
C LEU A 51 7.09 -9.83 -10.44
N ILE A 52 7.86 -10.54 -11.28
CA ILE A 52 7.45 -11.85 -11.80
C ILE A 52 7.33 -12.88 -10.67
N GLN A 53 8.24 -12.87 -9.69
CA GLN A 53 8.15 -13.75 -8.52
C GLN A 53 6.87 -13.49 -7.71
N ILE A 54 6.53 -12.22 -7.49
CA ILE A 54 5.28 -11.82 -6.81
C ILE A 54 4.07 -12.32 -7.57
N LEU A 55 4.00 -12.07 -8.88
CA LEU A 55 2.87 -12.49 -9.72
C LEU A 55 2.71 -14.01 -9.76
N LEU A 56 3.81 -14.76 -9.88
CA LEU A 56 3.75 -16.22 -9.92
C LEU A 56 3.28 -16.79 -8.58
N PHE A 57 3.76 -16.24 -7.46
CA PHE A 57 3.32 -16.66 -6.14
C PHE A 57 1.82 -16.41 -5.94
N PHE A 58 1.35 -15.19 -6.21
CA PHE A 58 -0.08 -14.87 -6.06
C PHE A 58 -0.96 -15.61 -7.06
N ALA A 59 -0.49 -15.90 -8.28
CA ALA A 59 -1.22 -16.74 -9.22
C ALA A 59 -1.41 -18.18 -8.69
N LEU A 60 -0.40 -18.77 -8.04
CA LEU A 60 -0.55 -20.08 -7.40
C LEU A 60 -1.51 -20.03 -6.21
N VAL A 61 -1.43 -18.99 -5.39
CA VAL A 61 -2.34 -18.80 -4.25
C VAL A 61 -3.78 -18.67 -4.74
N GLU A 62 -4.03 -17.79 -5.72
CA GLU A 62 -5.37 -17.47 -6.23
C GLU A 62 -6.00 -18.59 -7.07
N LEU A 63 -5.19 -19.50 -7.64
CA LEU A 63 -5.70 -20.63 -8.44
C LEU A 63 -5.81 -21.93 -7.67
N ALA A 64 -4.90 -22.21 -6.73
CA ALA A 64 -4.79 -23.53 -6.10
C ALA A 64 -5.19 -23.54 -4.63
N TRP A 65 -4.73 -22.59 -3.81
CA TRP A 65 -4.93 -22.64 -2.36
C TRP A 65 -6.14 -21.84 -1.87
N MET A 66 -6.34 -20.65 -2.43
CA MET A 66 -7.45 -19.75 -2.12
C MET A 66 -8.13 -19.37 -3.44
N PRO A 67 -8.90 -20.30 -4.03
CA PRO A 67 -9.45 -20.13 -5.37
C PRO A 67 -10.41 -18.94 -5.42
N ALA A 68 -10.08 -17.88 -6.16
CA ALA A 68 -10.95 -16.71 -6.30
C ALA A 68 -12.31 -17.02 -6.95
N SER A 69 -12.46 -18.19 -7.59
CA SER A 69 -13.74 -18.70 -8.08
C SER A 69 -14.70 -19.15 -6.96
N LYS A 70 -14.24 -19.20 -5.71
CA LYS A 70 -15.03 -19.56 -4.53
C LYS A 70 -15.66 -18.29 -3.94
N TYR A 71 -16.88 -17.97 -4.38
CA TYR A 71 -17.58 -16.73 -4.05
C TYR A 71 -18.10 -16.64 -2.60
N ASP A 72 -18.02 -17.71 -1.82
CA ASP A 72 -18.37 -17.66 -0.40
C ASP A 72 -17.33 -16.89 0.44
N GLY A 73 -16.11 -16.69 -0.09
CA GLY A 73 -15.02 -15.98 0.57
C GLY A 73 -14.45 -16.71 1.80
N ASP A 74 -14.95 -17.92 2.10
CA ASP A 74 -14.52 -18.71 3.24
C ASP A 74 -13.43 -19.69 2.78
N TYR A 75 -12.19 -19.22 2.82
CA TYR A 75 -11.03 -20.00 2.38
C TYR A 75 -10.56 -21.05 3.41
N GLY A 76 -11.39 -21.40 4.40
CA GLY A 76 -11.07 -22.40 5.42
C GLY A 76 -10.14 -21.88 6.52
N VAL A 77 -9.98 -20.56 6.61
CA VAL A 77 -9.24 -19.89 7.68
C VAL A 77 -10.26 -19.03 8.43
N GLY A 78 -10.84 -19.58 9.50
CA GLY A 78 -11.78 -18.85 10.37
C GLY A 78 -11.14 -17.60 11.01
N TYR A 79 -11.89 -16.87 11.82
CA TYR A 79 -11.39 -15.67 12.49
C TYR A 79 -10.25 -16.02 13.46
N PHE A 80 -9.01 -15.72 13.08
CA PHE A 80 -7.80 -16.21 13.75
C PHE A 80 -7.77 -17.74 13.93
N GLY A 81 -8.23 -18.48 12.90
CA GLY A 81 -8.21 -19.95 12.86
C GLY A 81 -9.34 -20.62 13.63
N ASN A 82 -10.26 -19.87 14.24
CA ASN A 82 -11.44 -20.42 14.90
C ASN A 82 -12.72 -19.95 14.21
N ASP A 83 -13.67 -20.88 14.08
CA ASP A 83 -15.00 -20.57 13.58
C ASP A 83 -15.82 -19.88 14.67
N ILE A 84 -16.58 -18.87 14.26
CA ILE A 84 -17.51 -18.17 15.14
C ILE A 84 -18.83 -18.93 15.10
N ALA A 85 -19.12 -19.66 16.18
CA ALA A 85 -20.32 -20.48 16.29
C ALA A 85 -21.60 -19.66 16.44
N ASP A 86 -21.51 -18.45 17.02
CA ASP A 86 -22.66 -17.55 17.19
C ASP A 86 -22.98 -16.81 15.87
N PRO A 87 -24.18 -16.99 15.29
CA PRO A 87 -24.56 -16.32 14.05
C PRO A 87 -24.59 -14.79 14.16
N ASP A 88 -24.95 -14.24 15.32
CA ASP A 88 -25.03 -12.78 15.51
C ASP A 88 -23.62 -12.16 15.58
N GLU A 89 -22.69 -12.80 16.31
CA GLU A 89 -21.29 -12.38 16.33
C GLU A 89 -20.63 -12.54 14.95
N LYS A 90 -20.94 -13.61 14.22
CA LYS A 90 -20.43 -13.84 12.85
C LYS A 90 -20.90 -12.74 11.90
N ALA A 91 -22.20 -12.42 11.90
CA ALA A 91 -22.76 -11.34 11.09
C ALA A 91 -22.14 -9.97 11.42
N ARG A 92 -21.92 -9.70 12.71
CA ARG A 92 -21.27 -8.46 13.15
C ARG A 92 -19.84 -8.35 12.61
N LYS A 93 -19.02 -9.39 12.73
CA LYS A 93 -17.61 -9.33 12.28
C LYS A 93 -17.49 -9.26 10.76
N LEU A 94 -18.38 -9.94 10.02
CA LEU A 94 -18.42 -9.82 8.56
C LEU A 94 -18.78 -8.38 8.12
N ASN A 95 -19.72 -7.73 8.81
CA ASN A 95 -20.03 -6.31 8.56
C ASN A 95 -18.85 -5.38 8.86
N VAL A 96 -18.05 -5.69 9.90
CA VAL A 96 -16.83 -4.93 10.21
C VAL A 96 -15.79 -5.09 9.10
N GLU A 97 -15.56 -6.31 8.62
CA GLU A 97 -14.67 -6.58 7.49
C GLU A 97 -15.09 -5.81 6.23
N LEU A 98 -16.38 -5.87 5.88
CA LEU A 98 -16.92 -5.18 4.71
C LEU A 98 -16.81 -3.65 4.82
N ASN A 99 -17.14 -3.07 5.97
CA ASN A 99 -17.07 -1.62 6.16
C ASN A 99 -15.62 -1.11 6.20
N ASN A 100 -14.70 -1.86 6.79
CA ASN A 100 -13.27 -1.54 6.73
C ASN A 100 -12.72 -1.69 5.30
N GLY A 101 -13.15 -2.70 4.56
CA GLY A 101 -12.82 -2.86 3.14
C GLY A 101 -13.30 -1.69 2.29
N ARG A 102 -14.54 -1.24 2.48
CA ARG A 102 -15.11 -0.05 1.82
C ARG A 102 -14.32 1.22 2.17
N ALA A 103 -13.97 1.41 3.43
CA ALA A 103 -13.15 2.54 3.86
C ALA A 103 -11.73 2.47 3.25
N ALA A 104 -11.12 1.29 3.19
CA ALA A 104 -9.79 1.09 2.61
C ALA A 104 -9.77 1.38 1.10
N MET A 105 -10.81 0.98 0.35
CA MET A 105 -10.93 1.31 -1.08
C MET A 105 -10.94 2.83 -1.31
N MET A 106 -11.72 3.56 -0.52
CA MET A 106 -11.77 5.02 -0.58
C MET A 106 -10.44 5.66 -0.12
N GLY A 107 -9.81 5.11 0.91
CA GLY A 107 -8.52 5.59 1.44
C GLY A 107 -7.37 5.43 0.45
N ILE A 108 -7.24 4.27 -0.20
CA ILE A 108 -6.20 4.04 -1.21
C ILE A 108 -6.41 4.93 -2.43
N MET A 109 -7.66 5.08 -2.92
CA MET A 109 -7.93 6.03 -4.01
C MET A 109 -7.56 7.46 -3.64
N GLY A 110 -7.91 7.90 -2.42
CA GLY A 110 -7.53 9.23 -1.91
C GLY A 110 -6.02 9.43 -1.91
N ASN A 111 -5.26 8.48 -1.37
CA ASN A 111 -3.80 8.54 -1.35
C ASN A 111 -3.19 8.54 -2.75
N MET A 112 -3.65 7.66 -3.65
CA MET A 112 -3.13 7.61 -5.02
C MET A 112 -3.35 8.92 -5.77
N VAL A 113 -4.54 9.51 -5.65
CA VAL A 113 -4.86 10.79 -6.30
C VAL A 113 -4.05 11.93 -5.69
N ALA A 114 -3.97 12.00 -4.36
CA ALA A 114 -3.20 13.03 -3.65
C ALA A 114 -1.70 12.97 -3.99
N GLU A 115 -1.09 11.78 -3.98
CA GLU A 115 0.33 11.61 -4.33
C GLU A 115 0.64 11.99 -5.78
N VAL A 116 -0.25 11.65 -6.72
CA VAL A 116 -0.06 11.99 -8.13
C VAL A 116 -0.19 13.50 -8.37
N LEU A 117 -1.17 14.14 -7.72
CA LEU A 117 -1.45 15.55 -7.96
C LEU A 117 -0.48 16.48 -7.22
N THR A 118 -0.17 16.20 -5.97
CA THR A 118 0.83 16.97 -5.20
C THR A 118 2.25 16.67 -5.68
N GLY A 119 2.48 15.48 -6.24
CA GLY A 119 3.80 14.99 -6.61
C GLY A 119 4.69 14.66 -5.40
N GLN A 120 4.08 14.55 -4.23
CA GLN A 120 4.72 14.29 -2.94
C GLN A 120 4.16 13.02 -2.32
N THR A 121 4.99 12.28 -1.59
CA THR A 121 4.52 11.15 -0.77
C THR A 121 3.66 11.65 0.39
N MET A 122 2.85 10.77 0.98
CA MET A 122 2.05 11.16 2.16
C MET A 122 2.94 11.75 3.28
N ALA A 123 4.09 11.15 3.58
CA ALA A 123 4.99 11.71 4.62
C ALA A 123 5.51 13.11 4.29
N GLU A 124 5.81 13.38 3.01
CA GLU A 124 6.25 14.69 2.56
C GLU A 124 5.15 15.74 2.69
N GLN A 125 3.90 15.38 2.38
CA GLN A 125 2.75 16.29 2.53
C GLN A 125 2.57 16.71 3.99
N TYR A 126 2.66 15.77 4.93
CA TYR A 126 2.50 16.07 6.36
C TYR A 126 3.71 16.82 6.93
N ALA A 127 4.93 16.48 6.52
CA ALA A 127 6.14 17.16 6.96
C ALA A 127 6.22 18.61 6.43
N ALA A 128 5.77 18.84 5.20
CA ALA A 128 5.72 20.16 4.58
C ALA A 128 4.51 21.00 5.04
N GLY A 129 3.57 20.42 5.78
CA GLY A 129 2.33 21.09 6.15
C GLY A 129 1.36 21.29 4.97
N HIS A 130 1.56 20.55 3.87
CA HIS A 130 0.72 20.59 2.66
C HIS A 130 -0.59 19.82 2.84
N ILE A 131 -1.33 20.17 3.89
CA ILE A 131 -2.59 19.54 4.29
C ILE A 131 -3.78 20.31 3.71
N SER A 132 -3.60 21.61 3.47
CA SER A 132 -4.65 22.48 2.92
C SER A 132 -4.70 22.38 1.39
N PRO A 133 -5.85 22.05 0.78
CA PRO A 133 -5.96 22.01 -0.67
C PRO A 133 -5.98 23.40 -1.35
N PHE A 134 -5.85 24.51 -0.60
CA PHE A 134 -6.15 25.88 -1.05
C PHE A 134 -5.10 26.96 -0.71
N GLY A 135 -3.82 26.66 -0.41
CA GLY A 135 -2.98 27.74 0.15
C GLY A 135 -1.46 27.65 0.07
N ASP A 136 -0.87 26.60 -0.47
CA ASP A 136 0.57 26.32 -0.35
C ASP A 136 1.32 26.25 -1.70
N GLY A 137 0.66 26.58 -2.82
CA GLY A 137 1.31 26.67 -4.14
C GLY A 137 1.56 25.32 -4.83
N GLN A 138 1.10 24.21 -4.26
CA GLN A 138 0.94 22.90 -4.93
C GLN A 138 -0.48 22.31 -4.72
N GLY A 139 -1.44 23.18 -4.40
CA GLY A 139 -2.86 22.83 -4.31
C GLY A 139 -3.41 22.30 -5.63
N VAL A 140 -4.41 21.43 -5.52
CA VAL A 140 -5.13 20.82 -6.65
C VAL A 140 -6.22 21.71 -7.25
N PHE A 141 -6.40 22.92 -6.71
CA PHE A 141 -7.23 24.00 -7.23
C PHE A 141 -6.65 25.38 -6.88
#